data_AF-A0A9Q1Q5W0-F1
#
_entry.id   AF-A0A9Q1Q5W0-F1
#
_cell.length_a   1.000
_cell.length_b   1.000
_cell.length_c   1.000
_cell.angle_alpha   90.00
_cell.angle_beta   90.00
_cell.angle_gamma   90.00
#
_symmetry.space_group_name_H-M   'P 1'
#
loop_
_entity.id
_entity.type
_entity.pdbx_description
1 polymer ?
#
loop_
_entity_poly.entity_id
_entity_poly.type
_entity_poly.pdbx_seq_one_letter_code
_entity_poly.pdbx_strand_id
1 'polypeptide(L)'
;MNVEGLQRRVETWIKDQGWKIPKLQLPALPQIRWEGVKWPPWSTDREHRKKLQEEYERRRKQLQDLCRAVKAESVSDLQEILCCMVLSECVYKRPATELIRAVNKFKADFGEQIVCLERVQPSLDHVPHRYLLAEAGDTLFASFIGTKQYKYIL
;
A
#
# COMPACT_ATOMS: atom_id res chain seq x y z
N MET A 1 0.06 -3.70 40.84
CA MET A 1 -0.82 -2.51 40.99
C MET A 1 -2.08 -2.80 40.20
N ASN A 2 -3.25 -2.90 40.86
CA ASN A 2 -4.50 -3.42 40.26
C ASN A 2 -5.37 -2.29 39.67
N VAL A 3 -5.76 -2.45 38.40
CA VAL A 3 -6.61 -1.54 37.61
C VAL A 3 -7.96 -1.27 38.28
N GLU A 4 -8.49 -2.25 39.00
CA GLU A 4 -9.77 -2.20 39.71
C GLU A 4 -9.79 -1.17 40.85
N GLY A 5 -8.64 -0.97 41.52
CA GLY A 5 -8.52 0.00 42.61
C GLY A 5 -8.52 1.44 42.10
N LEU A 6 -8.03 1.66 40.88
CA LEU A 6 -8.03 2.98 40.24
C LEU A 6 -9.45 3.36 39.77
N GLN A 7 -10.19 2.40 39.19
CA GLN A 7 -11.58 2.61 38.79
C GLN A 7 -12.48 2.97 39.98
N ARG A 8 -12.38 2.24 41.10
CA ARG A 8 -13.17 2.56 42.30
C ARG A 8 -12.87 3.94 42.88
N ARG A 9 -11.62 4.42 42.80
CA ARG A 9 -11.24 5.78 43.23
C ARG A 9 -11.79 6.86 42.31
N VAL A 10 -11.81 6.61 41.00
CA VAL A 10 -12.39 7.55 40.03
C VAL A 10 -13.90 7.64 40.19
N GLU A 11 -14.58 6.51 40.37
CA GLU A 11 -16.04 6.48 40.58
C GLU A 11 -16.49 7.15 41.88
N THR A 12 -15.73 6.95 42.97
CA THR A 12 -16.01 7.63 44.24
C THR A 12 -15.74 9.14 44.14
N TRP A 13 -14.70 9.56 43.41
CA TRP A 13 -14.43 10.97 43.17
C TRP A 13 -15.52 11.66 42.32
N ILE A 14 -16.02 10.99 41.28
CA ILE A 14 -17.11 11.52 40.43
C ILE A 14 -18.40 11.69 41.23
N LYS A 15 -18.76 10.71 42.08
CA LYS A 15 -19.92 10.84 42.98
C LYS A 15 -19.75 11.98 43.98
N ASP A 16 -18.53 12.21 44.47
CA ASP A 16 -18.22 13.26 45.43
C ASP A 16 -18.13 14.67 44.81
N GLN A 17 -18.09 14.79 43.48
CA GLN A 17 -18.20 16.10 42.80
C GLN A 17 -19.64 16.45 42.43
N GLY A 18 -20.55 15.48 42.36
CA GLY A 18 -21.94 15.66 41.91
C GLY A 18 -22.87 16.42 42.86
N TRP A 19 -22.49 16.59 44.14
CA TRP A 19 -23.34 17.22 45.17
C TRP A 19 -23.02 18.70 45.43
N LYS A 20 -22.01 19.27 44.76
CA LYS A 20 -21.58 20.67 44.92
C LYS A 20 -21.92 21.59 43.76
N ILE A 21 -22.95 21.28 42.97
CA ILE A 21 -23.48 22.21 41.97
C ILE A 21 -24.76 22.82 42.53
N PRO A 22 -24.75 24.08 43.02
CA PRO A 22 -25.98 24.76 43.39
C PRO A 22 -26.84 24.92 42.13
N LYS A 23 -28.13 24.58 42.23
CA LYS A 23 -29.14 24.87 41.20
C LYS A 23 -29.21 26.39 41.01
N LEU A 24 -28.43 26.93 40.07
CA LEU A 24 -28.61 28.28 39.55
C LEU A 24 -29.89 28.31 38.73
N GLN A 25 -30.87 29.09 39.17
CA GLN A 25 -32.06 29.42 38.39
C GLN A 25 -31.62 30.34 37.25
N LEU A 26 -31.54 29.82 36.03
CA LEU A 26 -31.38 30.65 34.82
C LEU A 26 -32.73 31.25 34.44
N PRO A 27 -32.84 32.57 34.18
CA PRO A 27 -34.03 33.15 33.57
C PRO A 27 -34.12 32.77 32.07
N ALA A 28 -35.33 32.78 31.54
CA ALA A 28 -35.68 32.30 30.20
C ALA A 28 -34.81 32.92 29.09
N LEU A 29 -34.08 32.07 28.35
CA LEU A 29 -33.38 32.43 27.12
C LEU A 29 -34.35 32.41 25.92
N PRO A 30 -34.30 33.39 25.01
CA PRO A 30 -35.13 33.41 23.80
C PRO A 30 -34.70 32.31 22.84
N GLN A 31 -35.66 31.84 22.03
CA GLN A 31 -35.51 30.74 21.06
C GLN A 31 -34.29 30.96 20.14
N ILE A 32 -33.25 30.16 20.35
CA ILE A 32 -32.07 30.10 19.47
C ILE A 32 -32.47 29.33 18.21
N ARG A 33 -32.49 30.04 17.08
CA ARG A 33 -32.64 29.50 15.71
C ARG A 33 -31.43 28.61 15.39
N TRP A 34 -31.71 27.38 14.96
CA TRP A 34 -30.72 26.42 14.47
C TRP A 34 -30.29 26.75 13.04
N GLU A 35 -29.61 27.88 12.84
CA GLU A 35 -29.01 28.22 11.54
C GLU A 35 -27.49 28.13 11.70
N GLY A 36 -26.93 26.95 11.39
CA GLY A 36 -25.49 26.70 11.39
C GLY A 36 -25.03 25.56 12.27
N VAL A 37 -25.64 24.38 12.16
CA VAL A 37 -25.08 23.17 12.78
C VAL A 37 -23.79 22.82 12.05
N LYS A 38 -22.65 23.23 12.60
CA LYS A 38 -21.38 22.56 12.30
C LYS A 38 -21.51 21.13 12.80
N TRP A 39 -21.50 20.18 11.87
CA TRP A 39 -21.55 18.75 12.18
C TRP A 39 -20.43 18.36 13.16
N PRO A 40 -20.67 17.38 14.06
CA PRO A 40 -19.67 16.96 15.02
C PRO A 40 -18.46 16.33 14.31
N PRO A 41 -17.24 16.37 14.91
CA PRO A 41 -15.99 15.91 14.30
C PRO A 41 -16.02 14.46 13.76
N TRP A 42 -16.95 13.63 14.24
CA TRP A 42 -17.13 12.24 13.82
C TRP A 42 -17.84 12.07 12.47
N SER A 43 -18.52 13.09 11.93
CA SER A 43 -19.15 12.98 10.60
C SER A 43 -18.08 12.99 9.50
N THR A 44 -17.03 13.78 9.67
CA THR A 44 -15.88 13.84 8.77
C THR A 44 -15.13 12.51 8.71
N ASP A 45 -14.98 11.82 9.85
CA ASP A 45 -14.36 10.49 9.94
C ASP A 45 -15.16 9.44 9.16
N ARG A 46 -16.49 9.48 9.28
CA ARG A 46 -17.39 8.56 8.57
C ARG A 46 -17.33 8.74 7.05
N GLU A 47 -17.23 9.98 6.59
CA GLU A 47 -17.04 10.30 5.17
C GLU A 47 -15.64 9.90 4.68
N HIS A 48 -14.59 10.12 5.48
CA HIS A 48 -13.23 9.68 5.16
C HIS A 48 -13.15 8.16 5.01
N ARG A 49 -13.77 7.42 5.94
CA ARG A 49 -13.85 5.95 5.88
C ARG A 49 -14.58 5.45 4.64
N LYS A 50 -15.68 6.11 4.25
CA LYS A 50 -16.40 5.77 3.01
C LYS A 50 -15.53 5.99 1.77
N LYS A 51 -14.85 7.14 1.67
CA LYS A 51 -13.93 7.43 0.56
C LYS A 51 -12.80 6.41 0.47
N LEU A 52 -12.21 6.06 1.61
CA LEU A 52 -11.15 5.05 1.67
C LEU A 52 -11.65 3.67 1.20
N GLN A 53 -12.85 3.28 1.63
CA GLN A 53 -13.48 2.02 1.20
C GLN A 53 -13.74 2.00 -0.31
N GLU A 54 -14.27 3.09 -0.87
CA GLU A 54 -14.53 3.20 -2.31
C GLU A 54 -13.25 3.16 -3.15
N GLU A 55 -12.17 3.79 -2.68
CA GLU A 55 -10.86 3.70 -3.35
C GLU A 55 -10.28 2.28 -3.25
N TYR A 56 -10.43 1.63 -2.10
CA TYR A 56 -10.01 0.24 -1.91
C TYR A 56 -10.75 -0.70 -2.86
N GLU A 57 -12.07 -0.59 -2.96
CA GLU A 57 -12.88 -1.42 -3.87
C GLU A 57 -12.53 -1.17 -5.34
N ARG A 58 -12.28 0.09 -5.73
CA ARG A 58 -11.81 0.44 -7.07
C ARG A 58 -10.46 -0.21 -7.40
N ARG A 59 -9.47 -0.07 -6.51
CA ARG A 59 -8.13 -0.67 -6.70
C ARG A 59 -8.22 -2.20 -6.73
N ARG A 60 -9.03 -2.79 -5.87
CA ARG A 60 -9.23 -4.24 -5.84
C ARG A 60 -9.82 -4.76 -7.15
N LYS A 61 -10.81 -4.05 -7.70
CA LYS A 61 -11.39 -4.39 -9.00
C LYS A 61 -10.36 -4.28 -10.13
N GLN A 62 -9.57 -3.21 -10.15
CA GLN A 62 -8.50 -3.02 -11.14
C GLN A 62 -7.47 -4.16 -11.09
N LEU A 63 -7.04 -4.59 -9.90
CA LEU A 63 -6.14 -5.72 -9.73
C LEU A 63 -6.75 -7.03 -10.25
N GLN A 64 -8.03 -7.29 -9.95
CA GLN A 64 -8.74 -8.47 -10.44
C GLN A 64 -8.88 -8.47 -11.96
N ASP A 65 -9.20 -7.32 -12.55
CA ASP A 65 -9.27 -7.17 -14.00
C ASP A 65 -7.89 -7.40 -14.64
N LEU A 66 -6.81 -6.90 -14.02
CA LEU A 66 -5.44 -7.16 -14.46
C LEU A 66 -5.09 -8.64 -14.39
N CYS A 67 -5.33 -9.31 -13.25
CA CYS A 67 -5.11 -10.75 -13.08
C CYS A 67 -5.79 -11.53 -14.21
N ARG A 68 -7.06 -11.21 -14.49
CA ARG A 68 -7.81 -11.85 -15.57
C ARG A 68 -7.21 -11.59 -16.95
N ALA A 69 -6.75 -10.36 -17.21
CA ALA A 69 -6.17 -9.98 -18.50
C ALA A 69 -4.86 -10.74 -18.80
N VAL A 70 -4.00 -10.92 -17.79
CA VAL A 70 -2.74 -11.69 -17.93
C VAL A 70 -2.89 -13.18 -17.63
N LYS A 71 -4.11 -13.63 -17.32
CA LYS A 71 -4.42 -15.03 -16.91
C LYS A 71 -3.63 -15.49 -15.67
N ALA A 72 -3.41 -14.58 -14.73
CA ALA A 72 -2.87 -14.89 -13.41
C ALA A 72 -3.97 -15.51 -12.53
N GLU A 73 -3.65 -16.58 -11.79
CA GLU A 73 -4.61 -17.24 -10.88
C GLU A 73 -4.67 -16.52 -9.54
N SER A 74 -3.57 -15.86 -9.15
CA SER A 74 -3.45 -15.08 -7.92
C SER A 74 -2.83 -13.69 -8.13
N VAL A 75 -2.86 -12.85 -7.09
CA VAL A 75 -2.14 -11.56 -7.10
C VAL A 75 -0.62 -11.78 -7.06
N SER A 76 -0.16 -12.83 -6.38
CA SER A 76 1.26 -13.21 -6.36
C SER A 76 1.72 -13.58 -7.76
N ASP A 77 0.95 -14.39 -8.49
CA ASP A 77 1.25 -14.74 -9.88
C ASP A 77 1.30 -13.49 -10.77
N LEU A 78 0.37 -12.54 -10.55
CA LEU A 78 0.39 -11.26 -11.26
C LEU A 78 1.69 -10.50 -10.98
N GLN A 79 2.13 -10.42 -9.73
CA GLN A 79 3.39 -9.78 -9.36
C GLN A 79 4.59 -10.46 -10.03
N GLU A 80 4.65 -11.79 -10.01
CA GLU A 80 5.71 -12.57 -10.66
C GLU A 80 5.74 -12.36 -12.18
N ILE A 81 4.57 -12.37 -12.84
CA ILE A 81 4.44 -12.11 -14.27
C ILE A 81 4.93 -10.69 -14.60
N LEU A 82 4.53 -9.69 -13.82
CA LEU A 82 4.96 -8.31 -14.04
C LEU A 82 6.46 -8.12 -13.78
N CYS A 83 7.02 -8.77 -12.75
CA CYS A 83 8.46 -8.84 -12.53
C CYS A 83 9.18 -9.43 -13.75
N CYS A 84 8.70 -10.56 -14.28
CA CYS A 84 9.24 -11.17 -15.51
C CYS A 84 9.18 -10.21 -16.70
N MET A 85 8.05 -9.54 -16.92
CA MET A 85 7.89 -8.56 -18.00
C MET A 85 8.89 -7.41 -17.87
N VAL A 86 9.01 -6.81 -16.68
CA VAL A 86 9.96 -5.71 -16.42
C VAL A 86 11.40 -6.16 -16.65
N LEU A 87 11.79 -7.34 -16.15
CA LEU A 87 13.14 -7.88 -16.33
C LEU A 87 13.43 -8.20 -17.80
N SER A 88 12.46 -8.73 -18.54
CA SER A 88 12.59 -9.02 -19.98
C SER A 88 12.79 -7.76 -20.82
N GLU A 89 12.14 -6.66 -20.43
CA GLU A 89 12.32 -5.35 -21.06
C GLU A 89 13.65 -4.71 -20.65
N CYS A 90 14.10 -4.90 -19.40
CA CYS A 90 15.29 -4.25 -18.87
C CYS A 90 16.61 -4.91 -19.27
N VAL A 91 16.64 -6.23 -19.52
CA VAL A 91 17.88 -6.99 -19.79
C VAL A 91 18.67 -6.49 -21.01
N TYR A 92 18.03 -5.77 -21.93
CA TYR A 92 18.66 -5.21 -23.13
C TYR A 92 19.33 -3.84 -22.91
N LYS A 93 19.07 -3.15 -21.79
CA LYS A 93 19.47 -1.76 -21.57
C LYS A 93 20.94 -1.63 -21.17
N ARG A 94 21.60 -0.58 -21.66
CA ARG A 94 23.01 -0.27 -21.38
C ARG A 94 23.28 1.22 -21.36
N PRO A 95 24.20 1.71 -20.50
CA PRO A 95 24.99 0.96 -19.50
C PRO A 95 24.15 0.41 -18.33
N ALA A 96 24.75 -0.37 -17.41
CA ALA A 96 24.05 -0.94 -16.26
C ALA A 96 23.26 0.10 -15.45
N THR A 97 23.73 1.36 -15.41
CA THR A 97 23.02 2.47 -14.78
C THR A 97 21.69 2.80 -15.45
N GLU A 98 21.56 2.64 -16.77
CA GLU A 98 20.29 2.80 -17.48
C GLU A 98 19.32 1.66 -17.19
N LEU A 99 19.83 0.43 -17.05
CA LEU A 99 19.03 -0.71 -16.64
C LEU A 99 18.42 -0.46 -15.26
N ILE A 100 19.24 -0.11 -14.27
CA ILE A 100 18.78 0.16 -12.90
C ILE A 100 17.80 1.33 -12.88
N ARG A 101 18.06 2.38 -13.66
CA ARG A 101 17.12 3.51 -13.80
C ARG A 101 15.78 3.05 -14.39
N ALA A 102 15.79 2.20 -15.40
CA ALA A 102 14.56 1.69 -16.02
C ALA A 102 13.76 0.81 -15.05
N VAL A 103 14.42 -0.09 -14.31
CA VAL A 103 13.76 -0.89 -13.27
C VAL A 103 13.11 0.01 -12.23
N ASN A 104 13.84 1.00 -11.71
CA ASN A 104 13.30 1.93 -10.71
C ASN A 104 12.13 2.75 -11.26
N LYS A 105 12.18 3.14 -12.54
CA LYS A 105 11.06 3.80 -13.21
C LYS A 105 9.84 2.89 -13.24
N PHE A 106 9.98 1.62 -13.65
CA PHE A 106 8.87 0.68 -13.65
C PHE A 106 8.29 0.45 -12.25
N LYS A 107 9.15 0.32 -11.23
CA LYS A 107 8.68 0.23 -9.83
C LYS A 107 7.85 1.46 -9.42
N ALA A 108 8.27 2.66 -9.82
CA ALA A 108 7.52 3.89 -9.55
C ALA A 108 6.20 3.95 -10.33
N ASP A 109 6.21 3.57 -11.61
CA ASP A 109 5.05 3.65 -12.50
C ASP A 109 3.95 2.63 -12.14
N PHE A 110 4.33 1.39 -11.79
CA PHE A 110 3.38 0.33 -11.38
C PHE A 110 3.05 0.36 -9.88
N GLY A 111 3.86 1.05 -9.08
CA GLY A 111 3.82 1.02 -7.63
C GLY A 111 4.65 -0.13 -7.06
N GLU A 112 5.34 0.16 -5.95
CA GLU A 112 6.26 -0.80 -5.29
C GLU A 112 5.57 -2.07 -4.78
N GLN A 113 4.24 -2.02 -4.61
CA GLN A 113 3.43 -3.15 -4.15
C GLN A 113 3.06 -4.13 -5.26
N ILE A 114 3.19 -3.72 -6.54
CA ILE A 114 2.84 -4.57 -7.69
C ILE A 114 4.12 -5.10 -8.35
N VAL A 115 5.16 -4.27 -8.47
CA VAL A 115 6.48 -4.70 -8.96
C VAL A 115 7.45 -4.74 -7.79
N CYS A 116 7.55 -5.91 -7.16
CA CYS A 116 8.23 -6.11 -5.88
C CYS A 116 9.72 -6.47 -6.02
N LEU A 117 10.42 -6.00 -7.07
CA LEU A 117 11.85 -6.29 -7.25
C LEU A 117 12.69 -5.59 -6.16
N GLU A 118 13.35 -6.36 -5.30
CA GLU A 118 14.15 -5.86 -4.18
C GLU A 118 15.59 -5.60 -4.61
N ARG A 119 16.18 -6.55 -5.32
CA ARG A 119 17.57 -6.51 -5.78
C ARG A 119 17.65 -6.87 -7.24
N VAL A 120 18.55 -6.20 -7.95
CA VAL A 120 18.81 -6.46 -9.37
C VAL A 120 20.31 -6.40 -9.61
N GLN A 121 20.85 -7.47 -10.19
CA GLN A 121 22.27 -7.61 -10.50
C GLN A 121 22.44 -7.91 -12.00
N PRO A 122 22.94 -6.94 -12.79
CA PRO A 122 23.29 -7.20 -14.18
C PRO A 122 24.59 -8.03 -14.28
N SER A 123 24.73 -8.78 -15.38
CA SER A 123 25.97 -9.48 -15.74
C SER A 123 27.16 -8.53 -15.81
N LEU A 124 28.34 -9.01 -15.44
CA LEU A 124 29.58 -8.25 -15.52
C LEU A 124 29.97 -7.97 -16.99
N ASP A 125 30.63 -6.84 -17.23
CA ASP A 125 30.93 -6.36 -18.58
C ASP A 125 31.79 -7.31 -19.42
N HIS A 126 32.60 -8.16 -18.77
CA HIS A 126 33.51 -9.11 -19.42
C HIS A 126 32.87 -10.48 -19.73
N VAL A 127 31.61 -10.71 -19.32
CA VAL A 127 30.93 -11.99 -19.56
C VAL A 127 30.29 -11.98 -20.96
N PRO A 128 30.49 -13.03 -21.78
CA PRO A 128 29.99 -13.08 -23.15
C PRO A 128 28.45 -13.15 -23.23
N HIS A 129 27.83 -13.89 -22.31
CA HIS A 129 26.37 -14.01 -22.22
C HIS A 129 25.81 -13.03 -21.20
N ARG A 130 24.86 -12.21 -21.65
CA ARG A 130 24.24 -11.19 -20.81
C ARG A 130 23.02 -11.76 -20.12
N TYR A 131 22.98 -11.56 -18.81
CA TYR A 131 21.89 -11.97 -17.95
C TYR A 131 21.65 -10.93 -16.87
N LEU A 132 20.47 -11.01 -16.26
CA LEU A 132 20.02 -10.18 -15.17
C LEU A 132 19.45 -11.08 -14.09
N LEU A 133 20.02 -11.01 -12.89
CA LEU A 133 19.47 -11.69 -11.71
C LEU A 133 18.65 -10.69 -10.90
N ALA A 134 17.54 -11.14 -10.35
CA ALA A 134 16.74 -10.32 -9.45
C ALA A 134 16.06 -11.14 -8.36
N GLU A 135 15.79 -10.50 -7.23
CA GLU A 135 15.15 -11.09 -6.06
C GLU A 135 13.87 -10.31 -5.75
N ALA A 136 12.79 -11.02 -5.44
CA ALA A 136 11.56 -10.46 -4.87
C ALA A 136 10.98 -11.46 -3.86
N GLY A 137 11.00 -11.12 -2.57
CA GLY A 137 10.57 -12.04 -1.52
C GLY A 137 11.36 -13.36 -1.54
N ASP A 138 10.66 -14.47 -1.74
CA ASP A 138 11.20 -15.83 -1.83
C ASP A 138 11.53 -16.27 -3.27
N THR A 139 11.33 -15.40 -4.26
CA THR A 139 11.49 -15.73 -5.68
C THR A 139 12.77 -15.12 -6.25
N LEU A 140 13.57 -15.96 -6.91
CA LEU A 140 14.76 -15.57 -7.67
C LEU A 140 14.47 -15.63 -9.18
N PHE A 141 14.67 -14.51 -9.87
CA PHE A 141 14.49 -14.38 -11.30
C PHE A 141 15.83 -14.36 -12.02
N ALA A 142 15.88 -15.00 -13.19
CA ALA A 142 17.00 -14.90 -14.13
C ALA A 142 16.46 -14.57 -15.51
N SER A 143 16.84 -13.41 -16.05
CA SER A 143 16.50 -12.99 -17.41
C SER A 143 17.74 -13.04 -18.29
N PHE A 144 17.64 -13.66 -19.45
CA PHE A 144 18.72 -13.82 -20.41
C PHE A 144 18.38 -13.09 -21.70
N ILE A 145 19.40 -12.50 -22.35
CA ILE A 145 19.20 -11.96 -23.69
C ILE A 145 18.99 -13.12 -24.67
N GLY A 146 17.83 -13.13 -25.32
CA GLY A 146 17.57 -14.07 -26.41
C GLY A 146 18.58 -13.91 -27.55
N THR A 147 19.15 -15.02 -28.03
CA THR A 147 20.03 -15.04 -29.21
C THR A 147 19.21 -15.36 -30.46
N LYS A 148 19.59 -14.80 -31.61
CA LYS A 148 19.02 -15.20 -32.92
C LYS A 148 19.59 -16.53 -33.44
N GLN A 149 20.47 -17.18 -32.70
CA GLN A 149 21.15 -18.39 -33.14
C GLN A 149 20.43 -19.61 -32.56
N TYR A 150 19.68 -20.30 -33.42
CA TYR A 150 18.94 -21.54 -33.12
C TYR A 150 19.86 -22.76 -32.84
N LYS A 151 21.16 -22.53 -32.65
CA LYS A 151 22.18 -23.56 -32.42
C LYS A 151 22.92 -23.19 -31.16
N TYR A 152 23.30 -24.21 -30.39
CA TYR A 152 23.88 -24.14 -29.04
C TYR A 152 22.85 -24.11 -27.91
N ILE A 153 22.01 -25.15 -27.88
CA ILE A 153 21.67 -25.80 -26.62
C ILE A 153 22.46 -27.11 -26.66
N LEU A 154 23.49 -27.20 -25.82
CA LEU A 154 24.12 -28.46 -25.39
C LEU A 154 23.55 -28.78 -24.00
#